data_AF-A0A938ZTF0-F1
#
_entry.id   AF-A0A938ZTF0-F1
#
_cell.length_a   1.000
_cell.length_b   1.000
_cell.length_c   1.000
_cell.angle_alpha   90.00
_cell.angle_beta   90.00
_cell.angle_gamma   90.00
#
_symmetry.space_group_name_H-M   'P 1'
#
loop_
_entity.id
_entity.type
_entity.pdbx_description
1 polymer ?
#
loop_
_entity_poly.entity_id
_entity_poly.type
_entity_poly.pdbx_seq_one_letter_code
_entity_poly.pdbx_strand_id
1 'polypeptide(L)' 'MNLFQSNQLEFAWWVEINTSIPHCTYYFGHFDSEKEAQLSRSGYVEDLYQEEARDIIALVKQCQPDVLTIF' A
#
# COMPACT_ATOMS: atom_id res chain seq x y z
N MET A 1 -3.62 -34.90 7.70
CA MET A 1 -3.30 -33.48 7.86
C MET A 1 -2.72 -32.99 6.55
N ASN A 2 -3.56 -32.47 5.66
CA ASN A 2 -3.07 -31.86 4.42
C ASN A 2 -2.70 -30.42 4.74
N LEU A 3 -1.41 -30.20 4.93
CA LEU A 3 -0.81 -28.87 4.91
C LEU A 3 -0.92 -28.37 3.48
N PHE A 4 -2.03 -27.70 3.16
CA PHE A 4 -2.06 -26.84 1.99
C PHE A 4 -1.08 -25.70 2.27
N GLN A 5 0.17 -25.87 1.85
CA GLN A 5 1.02 -24.75 1.49
C GLN A 5 0.37 -24.11 0.27
N SER A 6 -0.61 -23.24 0.51
CA SER A 6 -1.17 -22.38 -0.53
C SER A 6 -0.09 -21.38 -0.90
N ASN A 7 0.72 -21.76 -1.89
CA ASN A 7 1.56 -20.85 -2.66
C ASN A 7 0.68 -19.97 -3.58
N GLN A 8 -0.46 -19.50 -3.06
CA GLN A 8 -1.39 -18.64 -3.76
C GLN A 8 -0.94 -17.22 -3.49
N LEU A 9 -0.42 -16.62 -4.55
CA LEU A 9 -0.22 -15.19 -4.71
C LEU A 9 -1.60 -14.51 -4.59
N GLU A 10 -2.18 -14.47 -3.39
CA GLU A 10 -3.50 -13.88 -3.19
C GLU A 10 -3.37 -12.37 -3.35
N PHE A 11 -4.05 -11.84 -4.36
CA PHE A 11 -4.28 -10.42 -4.52
C PHE A 11 -4.96 -9.91 -3.24
N ALA A 12 -4.21 -9.14 -2.46
CA ALA A 12 -4.71 -8.52 -1.25
C ALA A 12 -5.00 -7.04 -1.52
N TRP A 13 -5.66 -6.38 -0.57
CA TRP A 13 -5.87 -4.94 -0.65
C TRP A 13 -4.61 -4.21 -0.19
N TRP A 14 -4.20 -3.20 -0.97
CA TRP A 14 -3.04 -2.36 -0.70
C TRP A 14 -3.41 -0.89 -0.88
N VAL A 15 -2.68 -0.02 -0.19
CA VAL A 15 -2.64 1.41 -0.46
C VAL A 15 -1.37 1.70 -1.26
N GLU A 16 -1.52 2.04 -2.53
CA GLU A 16 -0.44 2.61 -3.33
C GLU A 16 -0.40 4.13 -3.09
N ILE A 17 0.76 4.67 -2.74
CA ILE A 17 0.96 6.10 -2.58
C ILE A 17 2.07 6.56 -3.50
N ASN A 18 1.77 7.50 -4.38
CA ASN A 18 2.76 8.18 -5.22
C ASN A 18 3.01 9.59 -4.67
N THR A 19 4.26 10.01 -4.67
CA THR A 19 4.73 11.32 -4.23
C THR A 19 5.61 11.92 -5.32
N SER A 20 5.61 13.24 -5.48
CA SER A 20 6.46 13.91 -6.48
C SER A 20 7.75 14.48 -5.89
N ILE A 21 7.76 14.80 -4.59
CA ILE A 21 8.95 15.29 -3.88
C ILE A 21 8.97 14.64 -2.49
N PRO A 22 9.96 13.78 -2.17
CA PRO A 22 10.76 13.04 -3.15
C PRO A 22 9.86 12.24 -4.11
N HIS A 23 10.37 11.87 -5.29
CA HIS A 23 9.60 11.03 -6.20
C HIS A 23 9.66 9.58 -5.73
N CYS A 24 8.62 9.13 -5.05
CA CYS A 24 8.56 7.78 -4.51
C CYS A 24 7.18 7.15 -4.75
N THR A 25 7.17 5.82 -4.94
CA THR A 25 5.96 5.00 -4.89
C THR A 25 6.04 4.04 -3.70
N TYR A 26 5.05 4.09 -2.82
CA TYR A 26 4.93 3.24 -1.64
C TYR A 26 3.74 2.28 -1.79
N TYR A 27 3.89 1.06 -1.29
CA TYR A 27 2.79 0.11 -1.15
C TYR A 27 2.65 -0.31 0.31
N PHE A 28 1.53 0.05 0.94
CA PHE A 28 1.21 -0.32 2.33
C PHE A 28 0.12 -1.38 2.38
N GLY A 29 0.35 -2.42 3.18
CA GLY A 29 -0.51 -3.61 3.28
C GLY A 29 0.26 -4.82 3.81
N HIS A 30 -0.23 -6.05 3.64
CA HIS A 30 -1.52 -6.40 3.01
C HIS A 30 -2.70 -6.12 3.95
N PHE A 31 -3.87 -5.79 3.40
CA PHE A 31 -5.13 -5.67 4.14
C PHE A 31 -6.12 -6.76 3.72
N ASP A 32 -6.93 -7.21 4.67
CA ASP A 32 -7.91 -8.27 4.43
C ASP A 32 -9.16 -7.74 3.69
N SER A 33 -9.40 -6.42 3.73
CA SER A 33 -10.52 -5.79 3.03
C SER A 33 -10.21 -4.39 2.50
N GLU A 34 -10.93 -3.98 1.46
CA GLU A 34 -10.87 -2.62 0.92
C GLU A 34 -11.13 -1.57 2.02
N LYS A 35 -12.12 -1.84 2.87
CA LYS A 35 -12.52 -0.94 3.94
C LYS A 35 -11.38 -0.71 4.94
N GLU A 36 -10.66 -1.76 5.31
CA GLU A 36 -9.50 -1.66 6.17
C GLU A 36 -8.41 -0.81 5.53
N ALA A 37 -8.08 -1.08 4.26
CA ALA A 37 -7.13 -0.28 3.50
C ALA A 37 -7.53 1.20 3.41
N GLN A 38 -8.82 1.48 3.16
CA GLN A 38 -9.37 2.84 3.11
C GLN A 38 -9.28 3.56 4.46
N LEU A 39 -9.52 2.86 5.58
CA LEU A 39 -9.41 3.42 6.93
C LEU A 39 -7.96 3.73 7.30
N SER A 40 -7.01 2.88 6.91
CA SER A 40 -5.58 3.08 7.16
C SER A 40 -4.95 4.13 6.24
N ARG A 41 -5.50 4.32 5.03
CA ARG A 41 -4.96 5.24 4.00
C ARG A 41 -4.67 6.64 4.51
N SER A 42 -5.56 7.24 5.30
CA SER A 42 -5.38 8.62 5.77
C SER A 42 -4.20 8.77 6.72
N GLY A 43 -3.88 7.75 7.51
CA GLY A 43 -2.72 7.76 8.40
C GLY A 43 -1.41 7.86 7.60
N TYR A 44 -1.25 7.03 6.57
CA TYR A 44 -0.05 7.07 5.72
C TYR A 44 0.12 8.39 4.97
N VAL A 45 -0.98 8.99 4.50
CA VAL A 45 -0.92 10.29 3.83
C VAL A 45 -0.51 11.39 4.79
N GLU A 46 -1.04 11.39 6.02
CA GLU A 46 -0.66 12.36 7.05
C GLU A 46 0.81 12.22 7.42
N ASP A 47 1.29 10.99 7.66
CA ASP A 47 2.69 10.73 8.00
C ASP A 47 3.63 11.25 6.89
N LEU A 48 3.37 10.90 5.63
CA LEU A 48 4.17 11.36 4.49
C LEU A 48 4.12 12.88 4.33
N TYR A 49 2.97 13.50 4.57
CA TYR A 49 2.84 14.96 4.54
C TYR A 49 3.69 15.63 5.64
N GLN A 50 3.71 15.06 6.85
CA GLN A 50 4.56 15.53 7.95
C GLN A 50 6.06 15.31 7.67
N GLU A 51 6.40 14.30 6.86
CA GLU A 51 7.75 14.05 6.33
C GLU A 51 8.10 14.93 5.11
N GLU A 52 7.36 16.03 4.90
CA GLU A 52 7.57 17.01 3.83
C GLU A 52 7.36 16.46 2.40
N ALA A 53 6.69 15.30 2.25
CA ALA A 53 6.36 14.77 0.94
C ALA A 53 5.29 15.63 0.25
N ARG A 54 5.38 15.77 -1.08
CA ARG A 54 4.49 16.63 -1.87
C ARG A 54 3.78 15.88 -3.00
N ASP A 55 2.65 16.47 -3.41
CA ASP A 55 1.78 15.96 -4.47
C ASP A 55 1.41 14.48 -4.25
N ILE A 56 0.97 14.18 -3.03
CA ILE A 56 0.67 12.83 -2.55
C ILE A 56 -0.64 12.32 -3.17
N ILE A 57 -0.57 11.21 -3.89
CA ILE A 57 -1.73 10.52 -4.48
C ILE A 57 -1.81 9.12 -3.86
N ALA A 58 -2.88 8.85 -3.10
CA ALA A 58 -3.10 7.57 -2.43
C ALA A 58 -4.32 6.83 -2.99
N LEU A 59 -4.09 5.63 -3.54
CA LEU A 59 -5.07 4.77 -4.19
C LEU A 59 -5.17 3.43 -3.46
N VAL A 60 -6.40 2.98 -3.20
CA VAL A 60 -6.66 1.63 -2.70
C VAL A 60 -6.91 0.71 -3.89
N LYS A 61 -6.18 -0.40 -3.98
CA LYS A 61 -6.37 -1.39 -5.05
C LYS A 61 -6.05 -2.81 -4.56
N GLN A 62 -6.60 -3.80 -5.25
CA GLN A 62 -6.09 -5.17 -5.13
C GLN A 62 -4.86 -5.34 -6.02
N CYS A 63 -3.74 -5.72 -5.43
CA CYS A 63 -2.50 -5.97 -6.17
C CYS A 63 -1.58 -6.90 -5.38
N GLN A 64 -0.41 -7.16 -5.96
CA GLN A 64 0.69 -7.84 -5.30
C GLN A 64 1.98 -7.14 -5.71
N PRO A 65 2.46 -6.18 -4.92
CA PRO A 65 3.70 -5.48 -5.23
C PRO A 65 4.90 -6.39 -4.97
N ASP A 66 5.80 -6.50 -5.95
CA ASP A 66 7.10 -7.17 -5.77
C ASP A 66 8.05 -6.34 -4.90
N VAL A 67 7.87 -5.01 -4.90
CA VAL A 67 8.69 -4.04 -4.16
C VAL A 67 7.78 -3.03 -3.47
N LEU A 68 7.99 -2.82 -2.17
CA LEU A 68 7.12 -1.96 -1.35
C LEU A 68 7.48 -0.46 -1.40
N THR A 69 8.69 -0.13 -1.83
CA THR A 69 9.15 1.26 -1.94
C THR A 69 10.06 1.39 -3.16
N ILE A 70 9.71 2.32 -4.04
CA ILE A 70 10.41 2.58 -5.31
C ILE A 70 10.81 4.05 -5.31
N PHE A 71 12.08 4.34 -5.63
CA PHE A 71 12.69 5.68 -5.69
C PHE A 71 12.99 6.08 -7.15
#